data_AF-A0A7J7ZQP8-F1
#
_entry.id   AF-A0A7J7ZQP8-F1
#
_cell.length_a   1.000
_cell.length_b   1.000
_cell.length_c   1.000
_cell.angle_alpha   90.00
_cell.angle_beta   90.00
_cell.angle_gamma   90.00
#
_symmetry.space_group_name_H-M   'P 1'
#
loop_
_entity.id
_entity.type
_entity.pdbx_description
1 polymer ?
#
loop_
_entity_poly.entity_id
_entity_poly.type
_entity_poly.pdbx_seq_one_letter_code
_entity_poly.pdbx_strand_id
1 'polypeptide(L)'
;MHRAPQLTLPRGSKYLQCTWEKAYQDHRKKVRDAQPLVDTRAPLCLRHLHLNIKKLKLEEERLSVINRDNYLLLEKVSCIMRTRGQTDNRNDYTHRSLNRGNREQELHRVQRKNQIILGRITNSEPLYQARKWQEDWARTEKYQDTLMKYHGRQQTCKGKRN
;
A
#
# COMPACT_ATOMS: atom_id res chain seq x y z
N MET A 1 -59.54 -23.63 -49.24
CA MET A 1 -59.95 -24.81 -48.43
C MET A 1 -60.75 -25.74 -49.32
N HIS A 2 -60.12 -26.77 -49.90
CA HIS A 2 -60.85 -27.74 -50.75
C HIS A 2 -61.68 -28.66 -49.86
N ARG A 3 -62.99 -28.64 -50.05
CA ARG A 3 -63.94 -29.57 -49.41
C ARG A 3 -63.63 -30.98 -49.91
N ALA A 4 -63.75 -31.99 -49.04
CA ALA A 4 -63.55 -33.38 -49.45
C ALA A 4 -64.46 -33.71 -50.65
N PRO A 5 -63.97 -34.41 -51.69
CA PRO A 5 -64.80 -34.77 -52.84
C PRO A 5 -65.99 -35.59 -52.33
N GLN A 6 -67.21 -35.10 -52.55
CA GLN A 6 -68.39 -35.87 -52.20
C GLN A 6 -68.60 -36.93 -53.27
N LEU A 7 -68.42 -38.19 -52.90
CA LEU A 7 -68.79 -39.30 -53.77
C LEU A 7 -70.31 -39.30 -53.91
N THR A 8 -70.81 -39.11 -55.13
CA THR A 8 -72.23 -39.26 -55.46
C THR A 8 -72.59 -40.74 -55.46
N LEU A 9 -72.73 -41.32 -54.26
CA LEU A 9 -73.25 -42.67 -54.08
C LEU A 9 -74.79 -42.66 -54.18
N PRO A 10 -75.43 -43.74 -54.65
CA PRO A 10 -76.88 -43.83 -54.72
C PRO A 10 -77.49 -43.61 -53.33
N ARG A 11 -78.54 -42.80 -53.26
CA ARG A 11 -79.22 -42.33 -52.04
C ARG A 11 -79.94 -43.47 -51.28
N GLY A 12 -79.18 -44.40 -50.69
CA GLY A 12 -79.73 -45.63 -50.10
C GLY A 12 -79.39 -45.89 -48.63
N SER A 13 -78.22 -45.49 -48.12
CA SER A 13 -77.86 -45.81 -46.73
C SER A 13 -76.98 -44.74 -46.10
N LYS A 14 -77.61 -43.90 -45.26
CA LYS A 14 -76.93 -42.88 -44.43
C LYS A 14 -75.80 -43.49 -43.59
N TYR A 15 -75.95 -44.75 -43.18
CA TYR A 15 -74.95 -45.49 -42.41
C TYR A 15 -73.64 -45.66 -43.18
N LEU A 16 -73.71 -46.07 -44.45
CA LEU A 16 -72.53 -46.24 -45.31
C LEU A 16 -71.80 -44.92 -45.59
N GLN A 17 -72.55 -43.82 -45.67
CA GLN A 17 -71.96 -42.49 -45.82
C GLN A 17 -71.21 -42.06 -44.56
N CYS A 18 -71.79 -42.29 -43.37
CA CYS A 18 -71.14 -41.97 -42.09
C CYS A 18 -69.88 -42.83 -41.85
N THR A 19 -69.90 -44.12 -42.20
CA THR A 19 -68.71 -44.99 -42.03
C THR A 19 -67.58 -44.58 -42.97
N TRP A 20 -67.90 -44.22 -44.21
CA TRP A 20 -66.92 -43.70 -45.16
C TRP A 20 -66.33 -42.36 -44.72
N GLU A 21 -67.18 -41.42 -44.29
CA GLU A 21 -66.74 -40.11 -43.81
C GLU A 21 -65.79 -40.25 -42.61
N LYS A 22 -66.11 -41.16 -41.68
CA LYS A 22 -65.26 -41.48 -40.53
C LYS A 22 -63.93 -42.09 -40.95
N ALA A 23 -63.95 -43.09 -41.84
CA ALA A 23 -62.73 -43.71 -42.37
C ALA A 23 -61.84 -42.71 -43.12
N TYR A 24 -62.45 -41.78 -43.86
CA TYR A 24 -61.73 -40.70 -44.54
C TYR A 24 -61.08 -39.74 -43.55
N GLN A 25 -61.80 -39.32 -42.50
CA GLN A 25 -61.26 -38.46 -41.44
C GLN A 25 -60.11 -39.15 -40.69
N ASP A 26 -60.25 -40.44 -40.37
CA ASP A 26 -59.22 -41.25 -39.72
C ASP A 26 -57.98 -41.40 -40.61
N HIS A 27 -58.15 -41.65 -41.91
CA HIS A 27 -57.05 -41.66 -42.87
C HIS A 27 -56.34 -40.31 -42.94
N ARG A 28 -57.08 -39.20 -43.05
CA ARG A 28 -56.50 -37.85 -43.06
C ARG A 28 -55.79 -37.51 -41.75
N LYS A 29 -56.25 -38.04 -40.62
CA LYS A 29 -55.55 -37.92 -39.34
C LYS A 29 -54.22 -38.69 -39.37
N LYS A 30 -54.24 -39.96 -39.81
CA LYS A 30 -53.02 -40.77 -39.97
C LYS A 30 -52.00 -40.14 -40.93
N VAL A 31 -52.45 -39.56 -42.03
CA VAL A 31 -51.57 -38.86 -43.00
C VAL A 31 -50.95 -37.61 -42.39
N ARG A 32 -51.70 -36.85 -41.57
CA ARG A 32 -51.17 -35.65 -40.90
C ARG A 32 -50.20 -36.00 -39.77
N ASP A 33 -50.48 -37.06 -39.02
CA ASP A 33 -49.70 -37.45 -37.85
C ASP A 33 -48.48 -38.33 -38.23
N ALA A 34 -48.39 -38.76 -39.49
CA ALA A 34 -47.28 -39.56 -40.01
C ALA A 34 -45.95 -38.81 -39.82
N GLN A 35 -45.07 -39.40 -39.01
CA GLN A 35 -43.72 -38.86 -38.79
C GLN A 35 -42.82 -39.20 -39.99
N PRO A 36 -41.89 -38.30 -40.37
CA PRO A 36 -40.91 -38.60 -41.39
C PRO A 36 -40.00 -39.75 -40.94
N LEU A 37 -39.68 -40.67 -41.85
CA LEU A 37 -38.81 -41.82 -41.58
C LEU A 37 -37.35 -41.40 -41.34
N VAL A 38 -36.93 -40.30 -41.93
CA VAL A 38 -35.58 -39.75 -41.82
C VAL A 38 -35.64 -38.42 -41.10
N ASP A 39 -34.79 -38.25 -40.10
CA ASP A 39 -34.62 -36.95 -39.46
C ASP A 39 -33.93 -35.99 -40.43
N THR A 40 -34.65 -34.95 -40.84
CA THR A 40 -34.13 -33.87 -41.69
C THR A 40 -33.85 -32.60 -40.89
N ARG A 41 -33.82 -32.67 -39.56
CA ARG A 41 -33.51 -31.51 -38.72
C ARG A 41 -32.05 -31.10 -38.90
N ALA A 42 -31.80 -29.81 -38.77
CA ALA A 42 -30.44 -29.29 -38.76
C ALA A 42 -29.67 -29.89 -37.59
N PRO A 43 -28.42 -30.35 -37.80
CA PRO A 43 -27.60 -30.88 -36.72
C PRO A 43 -27.35 -29.82 -35.64
N LEU A 44 -27.11 -30.27 -34.41
CA LEU A 44 -26.86 -29.38 -33.28
C LEU A 44 -25.62 -28.52 -33.55
N CYS A 45 -25.81 -27.20 -33.62
CA CYS A 45 -24.70 -26.26 -33.74
C CYS A 45 -23.90 -26.24 -32.43
N LEU A 46 -22.74 -26.89 -32.43
CA LEU A 46 -21.83 -26.85 -31.29
C LEU A 46 -21.20 -25.46 -31.19
N ARG A 47 -21.47 -24.74 -30.10
CA ARG A 47 -21.00 -23.35 -29.90
C ARG A 47 -19.48 -23.22 -29.94
N HIS A 48 -18.75 -24.23 -29.49
CA HIS A 48 -17.29 -24.24 -29.46
C HIS A 48 -16.63 -24.40 -30.85
N LEU A 49 -17.38 -24.82 -31.87
CA LEU A 49 -16.90 -24.83 -33.28
C LEU A 49 -16.96 -23.44 -33.91
N HIS A 50 -17.89 -22.60 -33.45
CA HIS A 50 -18.10 -21.25 -33.99
C HIS A 50 -17.42 -20.17 -33.13
N LEU A 51 -17.13 -20.48 -31.87
CA LEU A 51 -16.55 -19.54 -30.91
C LEU A 51 -15.30 -20.13 -30.24
N ASN A 52 -14.22 -19.35 -30.24
CA ASN A 52 -13.00 -19.66 -29.51
C ASN A 52 -13.17 -19.33 -28.02
N ILE A 53 -13.85 -20.21 -27.29
CA ILE A 53 -14.19 -20.02 -25.86
C ILE A 53 -12.94 -19.71 -25.01
N LYS A 54 -11.81 -20.38 -25.28
CA LYS A 54 -10.55 -20.13 -24.56
C LYS A 54 -10.05 -18.69 -24.75
N LYS A 55 -10.14 -18.17 -25.97
CA LYS A 55 -9.74 -16.79 -26.29
C LYS A 55 -10.64 -15.79 -25.57
N LEU A 56 -11.94 -16.04 -25.56
CA LEU A 56 -12.91 -15.17 -24.91
C LEU A 56 -12.68 -15.10 -23.39
N LYS A 57 -12.45 -16.25 -22.74
CA LYS A 57 -12.10 -16.31 -21.31
C LYS A 57 -10.82 -15.56 -20.98
N LEU A 58 -9.77 -15.74 -21.79
CA LEU A 58 -8.49 -15.07 -21.56
C LEU A 58 -8.63 -13.54 -21.68
N GLU A 59 -9.43 -13.06 -22.64
CA GLU A 59 -9.68 -11.63 -22.80
C GLU A 59 -10.49 -11.08 -21.61
N GLU A 60 -11.48 -11.82 -21.12
CA GLU A 60 -12.25 -11.46 -19.93
C GLU A 60 -11.36 -11.35 -18.68
N GLU A 61 -10.47 -12.33 -18.45
CA GLU A 61 -9.50 -12.30 -17.36
C GLU A 61 -8.56 -11.09 -17.47
N ARG A 62 -8.04 -10.82 -18.67
CA ARG A 62 -7.18 -9.65 -18.95
C ARG A 62 -7.91 -8.35 -18.63
N LEU A 63 -9.15 -8.20 -19.10
CA LEU A 63 -9.97 -7.01 -18.84
C LEU A 63 -10.29 -6.87 -17.34
N SER A 64 -10.51 -7.96 -16.62
CA SER A 64 -10.72 -7.95 -15.17
C SER A 64 -9.49 -7.39 -14.42
N VAL A 65 -8.28 -7.79 -14.82
CA VAL A 65 -7.03 -7.26 -14.25
C VAL A 65 -6.91 -5.76 -14.54
N ILE A 66 -7.10 -5.36 -15.80
CA ILE A 66 -7.04 -3.94 -16.21
C ILE A 66 -8.04 -3.10 -15.41
N ASN A 67 -9.28 -3.58 -15.25
CA ASN A 67 -10.31 -2.85 -14.51
C ASN A 67 -9.97 -2.72 -13.03
N ARG A 68 -9.44 -3.77 -12.40
CA ARG A 68 -8.97 -3.74 -11.01
C ARG A 68 -7.84 -2.73 -10.83
N ASP A 69 -6.86 -2.74 -11.72
CA ASP A 69 -5.72 -1.84 -11.67
C ASP A 69 -6.13 -0.38 -11.91
N ASN A 70 -7.04 -0.14 -12.86
CA ASN A 70 -7.63 1.17 -13.11
C ASN A 70 -8.39 1.69 -11.88
N TYR A 71 -9.17 0.84 -11.22
CA TYR A 71 -9.87 1.21 -9.98
C TYR A 71 -8.87 1.63 -8.89
N LEU A 72 -7.84 0.82 -8.67
CA LEU A 72 -6.80 1.11 -7.67
C LEU A 72 -6.04 2.41 -8.00
N LEU A 73 -5.75 2.65 -9.29
CA LEU A 73 -5.12 3.88 -9.75
C LEU A 73 -6.00 5.09 -9.46
N LEU A 74 -7.29 5.01 -9.80
CA LEU A 74 -8.25 6.09 -9.55
C LEU A 74 -8.42 6.38 -8.05
N GLU A 75 -8.43 5.35 -7.21
CA GLU A 75 -8.46 5.50 -5.76
C GLU A 75 -7.22 6.26 -5.25
N LYS A 76 -6.03 5.87 -5.72
CA LYS A 76 -4.77 6.57 -5.37
C LYS A 76 -4.75 8.02 -5.87
N VAL A 77 -5.19 8.26 -7.11
CA VAL A 77 -5.27 9.61 -7.68
C VAL A 77 -6.27 10.45 -6.88
N SER A 78 -7.44 9.91 -6.54
CA SER A 78 -8.44 10.58 -5.70
C SER A 78 -7.87 10.95 -4.33
N CYS A 79 -7.12 10.05 -3.70
CA CYS A 79 -6.41 10.33 -2.46
C CYS A 79 -5.41 11.47 -2.62
N ILE A 80 -4.56 11.45 -3.65
CA ILE A 80 -3.59 12.51 -3.94
C ILE A 80 -4.29 13.86 -4.15
N MET A 81 -5.38 13.88 -4.95
CA MET A 81 -6.15 15.08 -5.22
C MET A 81 -6.77 15.67 -3.95
N ARG A 82 -7.32 14.82 -3.07
CA ARG A 82 -7.89 15.24 -1.78
C ARG A 82 -6.82 15.78 -0.82
N THR A 83 -5.68 15.11 -0.75
CA THR A 83 -4.56 15.41 0.15
C THR A 83 -3.60 16.47 -0.43
N ARG A 84 -3.96 17.09 -1.57
CA ARG A 84 -3.17 18.12 -2.28
C ARG A 84 -1.72 17.71 -2.58
N GLY A 85 -1.47 16.40 -2.74
CA GLY A 85 -0.13 15.89 -3.02
C GLY A 85 0.88 16.06 -1.89
N GLN A 86 0.46 16.18 -0.63
CA GLN A 86 1.40 16.06 0.50
C GLN A 86 2.01 14.65 0.50
N THR A 87 3.23 14.57 -0.03
CA THR A 87 4.05 13.37 0.00
C THR A 87 4.99 13.54 1.18
N ASP A 88 4.84 12.73 2.22
CA ASP A 88 5.89 12.61 3.22
C ASP A 88 7.01 11.76 2.59
N ASN A 89 8.01 12.42 2.00
CA ASN A 89 9.27 11.77 1.66
C ASN A 89 10.08 11.46 2.94
N ARG A 90 9.41 10.84 3.93
CA ARG A 90 10.03 10.28 5.11
C ARG A 90 10.35 8.84 4.77
N ASN A 91 11.51 8.67 4.18
CA ASN A 91 12.11 7.36 4.05
C ASN A 91 12.57 6.92 5.45
N ASP A 92 11.80 6.07 6.13
CA ASP A 92 12.18 5.42 7.40
C ASP A 92 13.27 4.34 7.20
N TYR A 93 14.20 4.60 6.28
CA TYR A 93 15.31 3.72 6.00
C TYR A 93 16.34 3.82 7.12
N THR A 94 16.46 2.74 7.88
CA THR A 94 17.53 2.58 8.86
C THR A 94 18.81 2.18 8.16
N HIS A 95 19.78 3.09 8.08
CA HIS A 95 21.08 2.81 7.47
C HIS A 95 21.80 1.68 8.21
N ARG A 96 22.00 0.55 7.52
CA ARG A 96 22.70 -0.62 8.07
C ARG A 96 24.18 -0.56 7.70
N SER A 97 25.04 -0.44 8.71
CA SER A 97 26.49 -0.54 8.55
C SER A 97 26.98 -1.86 9.13
N LEU A 98 27.83 -2.58 8.39
CA LEU A 98 28.52 -3.78 8.89
C LEU A 98 29.39 -3.47 10.12
N ASN A 99 29.82 -2.22 10.28
CA ASN A 99 30.65 -1.77 11.40
C ASN A 99 29.84 -1.35 12.64
N ARG A 100 28.50 -1.45 12.61
CA ARG A 100 27.63 -1.03 13.73
C ARG A 100 27.98 -1.77 15.02
N GLY A 101 28.18 -3.08 14.96
CA GLY A 101 28.52 -3.89 16.13
C GLY A 101 29.87 -3.50 16.74
N ASN A 102 30.90 -3.30 15.91
CA ASN A 102 32.22 -2.86 16.38
C ASN A 102 32.16 -1.46 17.02
N ARG A 103 31.37 -0.54 16.43
CA ARG A 103 31.17 0.81 16.98
C ARG A 103 30.44 0.78 18.32
N GLU A 104 29.44 -0.09 18.48
CA GLU A 104 28.71 -0.26 19.76
C GLU A 104 29.62 -0.84 20.85
N GLN A 105 30.43 -1.84 20.53
CA GLN A 105 31.40 -2.41 21.47
C GLN A 105 32.44 -1.37 21.90
N GLU A 106 32.95 -0.58 20.96
CA GLU A 106 33.91 0.48 21.25
C GLU A 106 33.30 1.58 22.10
N LEU A 107 32.05 1.99 21.83
CA LEU A 107 31.31 2.93 22.67
C LEU A 107 31.19 2.42 24.11
N HIS A 108 30.82 1.15 24.31
CA HIS A 108 30.76 0.56 25.65
C HIS A 108 32.12 0.53 26.34
N ARG A 109 33.20 0.22 25.60
CA ARG A 109 34.58 0.23 26.12
C ARG A 109 34.98 1.62 26.58
N VAL A 110 34.74 2.63 25.75
CA VAL A 110 35.03 4.05 26.06
C VAL A 110 34.20 4.50 27.27
N GLN A 111 32.91 4.18 27.31
CA GLN A 111 32.03 4.58 28.40
C GLN A 111 32.45 3.98 29.74
N ARG A 112 32.84 2.70 29.76
CA ARG A 112 33.38 2.06 30.97
C ARG A 112 34.66 2.75 31.46
N LYS A 113 35.58 3.07 30.54
CA LYS A 113 36.80 3.81 30.89
C LYS A 113 36.49 5.19 31.44
N ASN A 114 35.55 5.91 30.81
CA ASN A 114 35.12 7.23 31.25
C ASN A 114 34.50 7.18 32.65
N GLN A 115 33.72 6.14 32.99
CA GLN A 115 33.19 5.96 34.34
C GLN A 115 34.30 5.78 35.39
N ILE A 116 35.34 5.01 35.08
CA ILE A 116 36.49 4.81 35.98
C ILE A 116 37.25 6.13 36.17
N ILE A 117 37.51 6.86 35.08
CA ILE A 117 38.19 8.16 35.14
C ILE A 117 37.37 9.16 35.94
N LEU A 118 36.06 9.22 35.69
CA LEU A 118 35.15 10.08 36.44
C LEU A 118 35.19 9.74 37.94
N GLY A 119 35.12 8.45 38.30
CA GLY A 119 35.26 8.03 39.69
C GLY A 119 36.58 8.46 40.32
N ARG A 120 37.69 8.39 39.58
CA ARG A 120 39.00 8.89 40.05
C ARG A 120 39.01 10.39 40.26
N ILE A 121 38.47 11.17 39.31
CA ILE A 121 38.44 12.63 39.41
C ILE A 121 37.55 13.05 40.58
N THR A 122 36.37 12.46 40.72
CA THR A 122 35.41 12.79 41.77
C THR A 122 35.91 12.44 43.16
N ASN A 123 36.59 11.29 43.31
CA ASN A 123 37.11 10.84 44.59
C ASN A 123 38.52 11.39 44.91
N SER A 124 39.17 12.05 43.95
CA SER A 124 40.45 12.70 44.20
C SER A 124 40.25 13.92 45.08
N GLU A 125 41.01 14.01 46.17
CA GLU A 125 41.01 15.21 46.98
C GLU A 125 41.57 16.39 46.17
N PRO A 126 40.95 17.59 46.25
CA PRO A 126 41.50 18.77 45.62
C PRO A 126 42.76 19.19 46.37
N LEU A 127 43.90 19.26 45.67
CA LEU A 127 45.17 19.76 46.23
C LEU A 127 45.06 21.21 46.73
N TYR A 128 44.12 21.97 46.17
CA TYR A 128 43.88 23.35 46.51
C TYR A 128 42.47 23.52 47.07
N GLN A 129 42.38 24.04 48.28
CA GLN A 129 41.11 24.36 48.91
C GLN A 129 40.63 25.73 48.41
N ALA A 130 39.57 25.74 47.60
CA ALA A 130 39.01 26.97 47.01
C ALA A 130 38.77 28.08 48.06
N ARG A 131 38.34 27.68 49.26
CA ARG A 131 38.15 28.60 50.39
C ARG A 131 39.45 29.28 50.86
N LYS A 132 40.54 28.52 51.01
CA LYS A 132 41.84 29.10 51.39
C LYS A 132 42.36 30.05 50.32
N TRP A 133 42.21 29.69 49.04
CA TRP A 133 42.59 30.56 47.94
C TRP A 133 41.85 31.89 47.96
N GLN A 134 40.56 31.86 48.29
CA GLN A 134 39.75 33.08 48.39
C GLN A 134 40.17 33.95 49.59
N GLU A 135 40.53 33.32 50.72
CA GLU A 135 41.08 34.00 51.89
C GLU A 135 42.46 34.63 51.60
N ASP A 136 43.35 33.89 50.92
CA ASP A 136 44.67 34.36 50.51
C ASP A 136 44.60 35.48 49.48
N TRP A 137 43.65 35.39 48.53
CA TRP A 137 43.36 36.45 47.57
C TRP A 137 42.89 37.73 48.27
N ALA A 138 41.91 37.63 49.17
CA ALA A 138 41.42 38.77 49.94
C ALA A 138 42.52 39.38 50.84
N ARG A 139 43.46 38.57 51.34
CA ARG A 139 44.61 39.05 52.09
C ARG A 139 45.60 39.80 51.19
N THR A 140 45.88 39.27 50.01
CA THR A 140 46.76 39.88 49.00
C THR A 140 46.19 41.20 48.50
N GLU A 141 44.88 41.26 48.26
CA GLU A 141 44.15 42.47 47.89
C GLU A 141 44.30 43.57 48.96
N LYS A 142 44.11 43.23 50.25
CA LYS A 142 44.35 44.17 51.35
C LYS A 142 45.80 44.67 51.40
N TYR A 143 46.78 43.81 51.15
CA TYR A 143 48.18 44.23 51.09
C TYR A 143 48.44 45.15 49.90
N GLN A 144 47.87 44.85 48.73
CA GLN A 144 47.97 45.72 47.55
C GLN A 144 47.32 47.07 47.80
N ASP A 145 46.11 47.13 48.34
CA ASP A 145 45.45 48.39 48.73
C ASP A 145 46.28 49.21 49.71
N THR A 146 46.93 48.54 50.66
CA THR A 146 47.81 49.18 51.63
C THR A 146 49.07 49.72 50.96
N LEU A 147 49.73 48.94 50.10
CA LEU A 147 50.89 49.38 49.32
C LEU A 147 50.52 50.52 48.35
N MET A 148 49.32 50.49 47.77
CA MET A 148 48.84 51.53 46.86
C MET A 148 48.60 52.86 47.56
N LYS A 149 48.10 52.85 48.79
CA LYS A 149 47.94 54.05 49.63
C LYS A 149 49.27 54.78 49.90
N TYR A 150 50.42 54.08 49.85
CA TYR A 150 51.73 54.66 50.14
C TYR A 150 52.63 54.87 48.91
N HIS A 151 52.34 54.30 47.73
CA HIS A 151 53.14 54.54 46.52
C HIS A 151 53.09 55.99 46.01
N GLY A 152 52.14 56.80 46.47
CA GLY A 152 52.04 58.22 46.13
C GLY A 152 52.97 59.15 46.93
N ARG A 153 53.82 58.63 47.83
CA ARG A 153 54.66 59.47 48.72
C ARG A 153 56.17 59.35 48.54
N GLN A 154 56.69 58.49 47.66
CA GLN A 154 58.14 58.40 47.46
C GLN A 154 58.61 59.08 46.16
N GLN A 155 59.13 60.30 46.36
CA GLN A 155 60.25 60.95 45.66
C GLN A 155 60.00 61.61 44.29
N THR A 156 59.58 62.87 44.32
CA THR A 156 60.14 63.89 43.42
C THR A 156 61.27 64.64 44.13
N CYS A 157 62.44 64.02 44.27
CA CYS A 157 63.66 64.75 44.62
C CYS A 157 64.14 65.46 43.34
N LYS A 158 63.65 66.69 43.10
CA LYS A 158 64.15 67.54 42.02
C LYS A 158 65.63 67.83 42.25
N GLY A 159 66.49 67.31 41.38
CA GLY A 159 67.90 67.70 41.31
C GLY A 159 68.02 69.19 40.99
N LYS A 160 68.73 69.93 41.85
CA LYS A 160 69.22 71.28 41.55
C LYS A 160 70.27 71.15 40.43
N ARG A 161 70.00 71.74 39.27
CA ARG A 161 71.02 72.03 38.26
C ARG A 161 71.66 73.37 38.62
N ASN A 162 72.99 73.39 38.60
CA ASN A 162 73.78 74.62 38.52
C ASN A 162 73.64 75.23 37.12
#